data_AF-A0A7S0VSZ8-F1
#
_entry.id   AF-A0A7S0VSZ8-F1
#
_cell.length_a   1.000
_cell.length_b   1.000
_cell.length_c   1.000
_cell.angle_alpha   90.00
_cell.angle_beta   90.00
_cell.angle_gamma   90.00
#
_symmetry.space_group_name_H-M   'P 1'
#
loop_
_entity.id
_entity.type
_entity.pdbx_description
1 polymer ?
#
loop_
_entity_poly.entity_id
_entity_poly.type
_entity_poly.pdbx_seq_one_letter_code
_entity_poly.pdbx_strand_id
1 'polypeptide(L)'
;ASHLIIVPTIPDFMSTLGLDLFTGDIMRNLRNRDIENLPCVLATRYDGTPHQQVVLNAMREAASAKETEFDMFDTVIPMKQGFATNPIELGPEPTLQAKWPGDA
;
A
#
# COMPACT_ATOMS: atom_id res chain seq x y z
N ALA A 1 6.02 18.81 -14.89
CA ALA A 1 6.02 17.34 -15.10
C ALA A 1 4.80 16.78 -14.39
N SER A 2 4.07 15.85 -14.99
CA SER A 2 2.95 15.21 -14.30
C SER A 2 3.49 14.08 -13.42
N HIS A 3 3.28 14.18 -12.11
CA HIS A 3 3.77 13.20 -11.14
C HIS A 3 2.68 12.17 -10.84
N LEU A 4 3.00 10.89 -10.91
CA LEU A 4 2.12 9.81 -10.45
C LEU A 4 2.68 9.27 -9.13
N ILE A 5 1.86 9.30 -8.08
CA ILE A 5 2.21 8.73 -6.78
C ILE A 5 1.37 7.48 -6.59
N ILE A 6 2.03 6.35 -6.38
CA ILE A 6 1.37 5.08 -6.06
C ILE A 6 1.66 4.76 -4.60
N VAL A 7 0.61 4.53 -3.81
CA VAL A 7 0.72 4.19 -2.39
C VAL A 7 0.26 2.75 -2.18
N PRO A 8 1.19 1.79 -2.07
CA PRO A 8 0.85 0.42 -1.74
C PRO A 8 0.46 0.31 -0.26
N THR A 9 -0.77 -0.14 0.01
CA THR A 9 -1.35 -0.22 1.36
C THR A 9 -2.02 -1.57 1.56
N ILE A 10 -1.90 -2.16 2.76
CA ILE A 10 -2.65 -3.37 3.13
C ILE A 10 -4.04 -2.92 3.61
N PRO A 11 -5.14 -3.57 3.21
CA PRO A 11 -6.47 -3.20 3.70
C PRO A 11 -6.67 -3.70 5.14
N ASP A 12 -5.92 -3.14 6.07
CA ASP A 12 -6.04 -3.34 7.52
C ASP A 12 -6.05 -2.00 8.26
N PHE A 13 -6.49 -2.02 9.51
CA PHE A 13 -6.69 -0.79 10.29
C PHE A 13 -5.40 0.03 10.50
N MET A 14 -4.25 -0.60 10.71
CA MET A 14 -2.99 0.12 10.97
C MET A 14 -2.47 0.79 9.71
N SER A 15 -2.57 0.10 8.58
CA SER A 15 -2.15 0.57 7.27
C SER A 15 -3.05 1.69 6.77
N THR A 16 -4.35 1.65 7.05
CA THR A 16 -5.27 2.77 6.74
C THR A 16 -4.96 4.02 7.56
N LEU A 17 -4.63 3.88 8.85
CA LEU A 17 -4.18 5.04 9.65
C LEU A 17 -2.89 5.65 9.10
N GLY A 18 -1.95 4.82 8.64
CA GLY A 18 -0.74 5.29 7.97
C GLY A 18 -1.04 6.03 6.67
N LEU A 19 -2.04 5.59 5.91
CA LEU A 19 -2.52 6.27 4.71
C LEU A 19 -3.10 7.65 5.04
N ASP A 20 -3.95 7.76 6.06
CA ASP A 20 -4.56 9.03 6.48
C ASP A 20 -3.50 10.05 6.90
N LEU A 21 -2.46 9.62 7.62
CA LEU A 21 -1.33 10.47 7.97
C LEU A 21 -0.54 10.92 6.73
N PHE A 22 -0.37 10.02 5.76
CA PHE A 22 0.32 10.34 4.51
C PHE A 22 -0.46 11.36 3.67
N THR A 23 -1.78 11.19 3.53
CA THR A 23 -2.62 12.12 2.76
C THR A 23 -2.76 13.47 3.47
N GLY A 24 -2.95 13.47 4.79
CA GLY A 24 -3.16 14.68 5.57
C GLY A 24 -1.91 15.56 5.74
N ASP A 25 -0.72 14.97 5.90
CA ASP A 25 0.51 15.72 6.18
C ASP A 25 1.49 15.71 5.00
N ILE A 26 1.87 14.52 4.51
CA ILE A 26 2.91 14.41 3.48
C ILE A 26 2.42 14.98 2.14
N MET A 27 1.23 14.58 1.67
CA MET A 27 0.70 15.11 0.41
C MET A 27 0.46 16.61 0.47
N ARG A 28 0.04 17.13 1.63
CA ARG A 28 -0.11 18.57 1.85
C ARG A 28 1.23 19.30 1.68
N ASN A 29 2.32 18.73 2.19
CA ASN A 29 3.67 19.27 2.02
C ASN A 29 4.18 19.16 0.56
N LEU A 30 3.79 18.10 -0.16
CA LEU A 30 4.14 17.91 -1.57
C LEU A 30 3.39 18.86 -2.50
N ARG A 31 2.17 19.27 -2.16
CA ARG A 31 1.42 20.31 -2.90
C ARG A 31 2.14 21.65 -2.91
N ASN A 32 2.87 21.99 -1.85
CA ASN A 32 3.73 23.19 -1.80
C ASN A 32 4.94 23.10 -2.75
N ARG A 33 5.16 21.95 -3.40
CA ARG A 33 6.25 21.68 -4.34
C ARG A 33 5.74 21.32 -5.74
N ASP A 34 4.57 21.85 -6.13
CA ASP A 34 3.90 21.63 -7.43
C ASP A 34 3.48 20.17 -7.71
N ILE A 35 3.21 19.37 -6.67
CA ILE A 35 2.61 18.05 -6.81
C ILE A 35 1.14 18.11 -6.40
N GLU A 36 0.26 18.32 -7.38
CA GLU A 36 -1.18 18.52 -7.15
C GLU A 36 -2.02 17.25 -7.33
N ASN A 37 -1.49 16.24 -8.02
CA ASN A 37 -2.21 14.99 -8.26
C ASN A 37 -2.48 14.24 -6.95
N LEU A 38 -3.67 13.65 -6.85
CA LEU A 38 -3.98 12.75 -5.76
C LEU A 38 -3.10 11.49 -5.85
N PRO A 39 -2.67 10.94 -4.69
CA PRO A 39 -2.03 9.64 -4.69
C PRO A 39 -3.03 8.56 -5.10
N CYS A 40 -2.57 7.58 -5.86
CA CYS A 40 -3.36 6.42 -6.24
C CYS A 40 -2.99 5.22 -5.36
N VAL A 41 -3.94 4.79 -4.53
CA VAL A 41 -3.77 3.70 -3.58
C VAL A 41 -3.90 2.37 -4.28
N LEU A 42 -2.94 1.48 -4.03
CA LEU A 42 -2.94 0.11 -4.50
C LEU A 42 -3.09 -0.83 -3.30
N ALA A 43 -4.20 -1.56 -3.23
CA ALA A 43 -4.38 -2.56 -2.18
C ALA A 43 -3.41 -3.73 -2.43
N THR A 44 -2.61 -4.05 -1.42
CA THR A 44 -1.59 -5.11 -1.48
C THR A 44 -1.73 -6.13 -0.37
N ARG A 45 -1.11 -7.30 -0.57
CA ARG A 45 -1.17 -8.44 0.37
C ARG A 45 -2.63 -8.81 0.72
N TYR A 46 -3.50 -8.75 -0.28
CA TYR A 46 -4.90 -9.04 -0.11
C TYR A 46 -5.13 -10.56 -0.04
N ASP A 47 -5.62 -11.06 1.08
CA ASP A 47 -5.91 -12.48 1.31
C ASP A 47 -7.40 -12.82 1.29
N GLY A 48 -8.25 -11.80 1.14
CA GLY A 48 -9.70 -11.97 1.05
C GLY A 48 -10.37 -12.32 2.38
N THR A 49 -9.67 -12.19 3.51
CA THR A 49 -10.30 -12.35 4.83
C THR A 49 -11.48 -11.37 5.00
N PRO A 50 -12.51 -11.72 5.80
CA PRO A 50 -13.65 -10.84 6.01
C PRO A 50 -13.27 -9.45 6.51
N HIS A 51 -12.24 -9.36 7.36
CA HIS A 51 -11.72 -8.08 7.83
C HIS A 51 -11.17 -7.23 6.67
N GLN A 52 -10.29 -7.81 5.85
CA GLN A 52 -9.73 -7.09 4.71
C GLN A 52 -10.78 -6.69 3.67
N GLN A 53 -11.83 -7.51 3.48
CA GLN A 53 -12.95 -7.15 2.60
C GLN A 53 -13.68 -5.91 3.09
N VAL A 54 -13.98 -5.84 4.39
CA VAL A 54 -14.66 -4.69 5.00
C VAL A 54 -13.81 -3.43 4.86
N VAL A 55 -12.51 -3.51 5.18
CA VAL A 55 -11.59 -2.38 5.08
C VAL A 55 -11.41 -1.94 3.63
N LEU A 56 -11.21 -2.88 2.70
CA LEU A 56 -11.07 -2.59 1.27
C LEU A 56 -12.30 -1.88 0.71
N ASN A 57 -13.50 -2.30 1.10
CA ASN A 57 -14.73 -1.64 0.68
C ASN A 57 -14.83 -0.21 1.24
N ALA A 58 -14.50 -0.02 2.52
CA ALA A 58 -14.46 1.31 3.12
C ALA A 58 -13.45 2.24 2.41
N MET A 59 -12.27 1.71 2.05
CA MET A 59 -11.27 2.47 1.28
C MET A 59 -11.78 2.86 -0.10
N ARG A 60 -12.49 1.96 -0.79
CA ARG A 60 -13.11 2.26 -2.10
C ARG A 60 -14.23 3.29 -2.00
N GLU A 61 -15.05 3.19 -0.96
CA GLU A 61 -16.09 4.18 -0.67
C GLU A 61 -15.46 5.56 -0.43
N ALA A 62 -14.40 5.64 0.37
CA ALA A 62 -13.65 6.88 0.60
C ALA A 62 -13.05 7.45 -0.70
N ALA A 63 -12.45 6.61 -1.54
CA ALA A 63 -11.90 7.02 -2.84
C ALA A 63 -12.98 7.60 -3.79
N SER A 64 -14.22 7.11 -3.68
CA SER A 64 -15.35 7.58 -4.49
C SER A 64 -16.06 8.82 -3.93
N ALA A 65 -15.68 9.28 -2.73
CA ALA A 65 -16.31 10.40 -2.07
C ALA A 65 -16.02 11.73 -2.79
N LYS A 66 -16.94 12.69 -2.65
CA LYS A 66 -16.81 14.02 -3.28
C LYS A 66 -15.57 14.79 -2.82
N GLU A 67 -15.18 14.61 -1.57
CA GLU A 67 -13.96 15.17 -0.98
C GLU A 67 -13.00 14.02 -0.64
N THR A 68 -12.46 13.38 -1.68
CA THR A 68 -11.44 12.34 -1.52
C THR A 68 -10.04 12.93 -1.44
N GLU A 69 -9.20 12.30 -0.62
CA GLU A 69 -7.77 12.63 -0.51
C GLU A 69 -6.88 11.70 -1.33
N PHE A 70 -7.45 10.67 -1.94
CA PHE A 70 -6.74 9.70 -2.77
C PHE A 70 -7.64 9.06 -3.84
N ASP A 71 -7.04 8.62 -4.94
CA ASP A 71 -7.68 7.70 -5.88
C ASP A 71 -7.34 6.26 -5.51
N MET A 72 -8.08 5.28 -6.02
CA MET A 72 -7.78 3.88 -5.75
C MET A 72 -7.84 3.04 -7.03
N PHE A 73 -6.88 2.13 -7.19
CA PHE A 73 -6.94 1.14 -8.26
C PHE A 73 -8.05 0.12 -8.00
N ASP A 74 -8.78 -0.27 -9.05
CA ASP A 74 -9.70 -1.41 -9.00
C ASP A 74 -8.97 -2.73 -8.71
N THR A 75 -7.72 -2.80 -9.19
CA THR A 75 -6.84 -3.96 -9.05
C THR A 75 -6.32 -4.09 -7.62
N VAL A 76 -6.32 -5.33 -7.11
CA VAL A 76 -5.72 -5.69 -5.84
C VAL A 76 -4.55 -6.64 -6.08
N ILE A 77 -3.46 -6.51 -5.32
CA ILE A 77 -2.34 -7.45 -5.35
C ILE A 77 -2.59 -8.54 -4.31
N PRO A 78 -2.87 -9.79 -4.74
CA PRO A 78 -3.18 -10.87 -3.82
C PRO A 78 -1.95 -11.26 -2.98
N MET A 79 -2.18 -11.73 -1.77
CA MET A 79 -1.16 -12.36 -0.96
C MET A 79 -0.83 -13.74 -1.56
N LYS A 80 0.28 -13.82 -2.31
CA LYS A 80 0.85 -15.10 -2.74
C LYS A 80 2.00 -15.49 -1.82
N GLN A 81 1.92 -16.69 -1.23
CA GLN A 81 3.11 -17.35 -0.73
C GLN A 81 4.09 -17.53 -1.90
N GLY A 82 5.34 -17.10 -1.72
CA GLY A 82 6.35 -17.15 -2.78
C GLY A 82 6.47 -15.91 -3.68
N PHE A 83 5.74 -14.81 -3.47
CA PHE A 83 5.99 -13.59 -4.28
C PHE A 83 7.40 -13.00 -4.03
N ALA A 84 8.06 -13.39 -2.93
CA ALA A 84 9.44 -13.04 -2.61
C ALA A 84 10.49 -13.98 -3.27
N THR A 85 10.10 -15.00 -4.03
CA THR A 85 11.05 -15.74 -4.87
C THR A 85 11.30 -14.91 -6.12
N ASN A 86 12.38 -14.13 -6.06
CA ASN A 86 12.95 -13.39 -7.18
C ASN A 86 12.97 -14.31 -8.43
N PRO A 87 12.44 -13.90 -9.60
CA PRO A 87 12.53 -14.71 -10.82
C PRO A 87 13.97 -14.88 -11.33
N ILE A 88 14.94 -14.20 -10.72
CA ILE A 88 16.36 -14.38 -10.92
C ILE A 88 16.89 -15.18 -9.73
N GLU A 89 17.18 -16.46 -9.99
CA GLU A 89 17.89 -17.43 -9.14
C GLU A 89 18.43 -16.88 -7.81
N LEU A 90 17.64 -16.97 -6.75
CA LEU A 90 18.15 -16.97 -5.39
C LEU A 90 17.64 -18.26 -4.77
N GLY A 91 18.54 -19.02 -4.15
CA GLY A 91 18.32 -20.37 -3.63
C GLY A 91 17.25 -20.48 -2.54
N PRO A 92 17.38 -21.40 -1.56
CA PRO A 92 16.31 -21.65 -0.59
C PRO A 92 15.89 -20.35 0.14
N GLU A 93 14.60 -20.28 0.50
CA GLU A 93 13.92 -19.07 1.00
C GLU A 93 14.78 -18.27 2.00
N PRO A 94 14.77 -16.93 1.93
CA PRO A 94 15.58 -16.10 2.82
C PRO A 94 15.19 -16.32 4.28
N THR A 95 16.07 -16.96 5.04
CA THR A 95 15.87 -17.24 6.46
C THR A 95 16.12 -15.99 7.31
N LEU A 96 15.57 -15.97 8.54
CA LEU A 96 15.86 -14.90 9.52
C LEU A 96 17.37 -14.74 9.76
N GLN A 97 18.12 -15.85 9.79
CA GLN A 97 19.59 -15.86 9.89
C GLN A 97 20.28 -15.18 8.71
N ALA A 98 19.73 -15.31 7.49
CA ALA A 98 20.27 -14.62 6.32
C ALA A 98 20.04 -13.10 6.36
N LYS A 99 18.99 -12.63 7.05
CA LYS A 99 18.70 -11.20 7.21
C LYS A 99 19.37 -10.58 8.43
N TRP A 100 19.62 -11.37 9.48
CA TRP A 100 20.18 -10.90 10.74
C TRP A 100 21.28 -11.86 11.22
N PRO A 101 22.54 -11.67 10.78
CA PRO A 101 23.65 -12.57 11.12
C PRO A 101 24.19 -12.39 12.55
N GLY A 102 23.47 -11.70 13.44
CA GLY A 102 23.86 -11.51 14.83
C GLY A 102 23.13 -12.50 15.73
N ASP A 103 23.88 -13.18 16.61
CA ASP A 103 23.33 -14.07 17.64
C ASP A 103 22.40 -13.29 18.58
N ALA A 104 21.16 -13.76 18.69
CA ALA A 104 20.23 -13.36 19.75
C ALA A 104 20.52 -14.14 21.05
#